data_AF-A0A959GDS7-F1
#
_entry.id   AF-A0A959GDS7-F1
#
_cell.length_a   1.000
_cell.length_b   1.000
_cell.length_c   1.000
_cell.angle_alpha   90.00
_cell.angle_beta   90.00
_cell.angle_gamma   90.00
#
_symmetry.space_group_name_H-M   'P 1'
#
loop_
_entity.id
_entity.type
_entity.pdbx_description
1 polymer ?
#
loop_
_entity_poly.entity_id
_entity_poly.type
_entity_poly.pdbx_seq_one_letter_code
_entity_poly.pdbx_strand_id
1 'polypeptide(L)'
;KTALAGKNLAQAQAEYQKLLADYQAKLELVKNKQALFQQQAAFRRTVRIQSFGIHNYDVLWKKPDAVPLLADFDFKGYPEEIKEVVMVYLITGDNRTVVGLSQQDWRYFRFSPSSDNKILAVLPEGRVALFTQSDFREELENMKKAKGKEYVFQMRIENREVKSKEDLEDLIELASS
;
A
#
# COMPACT_ATOMS: atom_id res chain seq x y z
N LYS A 1 53.32 -15.12 -11.71
CA LYS A 1 52.45 -13.93 -11.96
C LYS A 1 50.98 -14.30 -12.24
N THR A 2 50.49 -15.48 -11.88
CA THR A 2 49.17 -16.02 -12.30
C THR A 2 48.06 -15.88 -11.25
N ALA A 3 48.40 -15.71 -9.96
CA ALA A 3 47.40 -15.65 -8.87
C ALA A 3 46.59 -14.33 -8.84
N LEU A 4 47.15 -13.21 -9.30
CA LEU A 4 46.46 -11.91 -9.38
C LEU A 4 45.40 -11.88 -10.49
N ALA A 5 45.64 -12.59 -11.60
CA ALA A 5 44.68 -12.66 -12.71
C ALA A 5 43.42 -13.44 -12.32
N GLY A 6 43.56 -14.55 -11.57
CA GLY A 6 42.42 -15.34 -11.10
C GLY A 6 41.54 -14.64 -10.06
N LYS A 7 42.15 -13.83 -9.16
CA LYS A 7 41.39 -13.02 -8.18
C LYS A 7 40.57 -11.91 -8.85
N ASN A 8 41.15 -11.20 -9.83
CA ASN A 8 40.44 -10.17 -10.58
C ASN A 8 39.29 -10.75 -11.43
N LEU A 9 39.46 -11.95 -11.96
CA LEU A 9 38.42 -12.64 -12.74
C LEU A 9 37.23 -13.05 -11.86
N ALA A 10 37.50 -13.59 -10.67
CA ALA A 10 36.45 -13.96 -9.72
C ALA A 10 35.68 -12.73 -9.20
N GLN A 11 36.38 -11.62 -8.93
CA GLN A 11 35.76 -10.36 -8.52
C GLN A 11 34.89 -9.76 -9.64
N ALA A 12 35.41 -9.73 -10.87
CA ALA A 12 34.65 -9.25 -12.02
C ALA A 12 33.41 -10.13 -12.31
N GLN A 13 33.50 -11.44 -12.11
CA GLN A 13 32.35 -12.35 -12.22
C GLN A 13 31.30 -12.10 -11.14
N ALA A 14 31.72 -11.87 -9.89
CA ALA A 14 30.81 -11.57 -8.78
C ALA A 14 30.10 -10.22 -8.98
N GLU A 15 30.83 -9.18 -9.41
CA GLU A 15 30.26 -7.88 -9.75
C GLU A 15 29.28 -7.96 -10.92
N TYR A 16 29.63 -8.73 -11.96
CA TYR A 16 28.76 -8.95 -13.11
C TYR A 16 27.48 -9.69 -12.74
N GLN A 17 27.57 -10.74 -11.90
CA GLN A 17 26.39 -11.45 -11.40
C GLN A 17 25.50 -10.55 -10.55
N LYS A 18 26.09 -9.71 -9.69
CA LYS A 18 25.35 -8.73 -8.89
C LYS A 18 24.64 -7.71 -9.78
N LEU A 19 25.33 -7.18 -10.80
CA LEU A 19 24.75 -6.24 -11.75
C LEU A 19 23.59 -6.87 -12.54
N LEU A 20 23.73 -8.14 -12.95
CA LEU A 20 22.67 -8.89 -13.62
C LEU A 20 21.45 -9.12 -12.71
N ALA A 21 21.67 -9.50 -11.46
CA ALA A 21 20.60 -9.68 -10.48
C ALA A 21 19.87 -8.35 -10.20
N ASP A 22 20.61 -7.26 -10.00
CA ASP A 22 20.05 -5.92 -9.81
C ASP A 22 19.28 -5.45 -11.06
N TYR A 23 19.77 -5.76 -12.25
CA TYR A 23 19.12 -5.43 -13.51
C TYR A 23 17.82 -6.23 -13.71
N GLN A 24 17.84 -7.53 -13.42
CA GLN A 24 16.64 -8.39 -13.45
C GLN A 24 15.59 -7.93 -12.44
N ALA A 25 15.99 -7.64 -11.19
CA ALA A 25 15.10 -7.10 -10.17
C ALA A 25 14.49 -5.76 -10.60
N LYS A 26 15.27 -4.87 -11.22
CA LYS A 26 14.76 -3.60 -11.78
C LYS A 26 13.79 -3.83 -12.94
N LEU A 27 14.05 -4.78 -13.84
CA LEU A 27 13.14 -5.11 -14.94
C LEU A 27 11.80 -5.65 -14.42
N GLU A 28 11.83 -6.53 -13.42
CA GLU A 28 10.62 -7.02 -12.76
C GLU A 28 9.88 -5.89 -12.07
N LEU A 29 10.58 -5.01 -11.35
CA LEU A 29 10.00 -3.82 -10.73
C LEU A 29 9.32 -2.93 -11.78
N VAL A 30 9.96 -2.66 -12.92
CA VAL A 30 9.40 -1.82 -14.00
C VAL A 30 8.16 -2.47 -14.64
N LYS A 31 8.20 -3.79 -14.89
CA LYS A 31 7.04 -4.53 -15.41
C LYS A 31 5.88 -4.51 -14.41
N ASN A 32 6.17 -4.74 -13.14
CA ASN A 32 5.21 -4.68 -12.05
C ASN A 32 4.64 -3.27 -11.91
N LYS A 33 5.45 -2.21 -12.07
CA LYS A 33 5.00 -0.82 -12.08
C LYS A 33 3.95 -0.57 -13.15
N GLN A 34 4.20 -0.95 -14.41
CA GLN A 34 3.23 -0.72 -15.49
C GLN A 34 1.90 -1.44 -15.25
N ALA A 35 1.94 -2.72 -14.89
CA ALA A 35 0.73 -3.49 -14.57
C ALA A 35 -0.03 -2.89 -13.38
N LEU A 36 0.70 -2.53 -12.33
CA LEU A 36 0.16 -1.89 -11.14
C LEU A 36 -0.47 -0.53 -11.45
N PHE A 37 0.16 0.29 -12.30
CA PHE A 37 -0.40 1.57 -12.73
C PHE A 37 -1.74 1.39 -13.44
N GLN A 38 -1.88 0.38 -14.30
CA GLN A 38 -3.13 0.06 -14.98
C GLN A 38 -4.21 -0.40 -14.00
N GLN A 39 -3.85 -1.28 -13.06
CA GLN A 39 -4.77 -1.76 -12.03
C GLN A 39 -5.23 -0.63 -11.10
N GLN A 40 -4.32 0.23 -10.65
CA GLN A 40 -4.66 1.41 -9.86
C GLN A 40 -5.52 2.41 -10.63
N ALA A 41 -5.27 2.58 -11.94
CA ALA A 41 -6.11 3.44 -12.78
C ALA A 41 -7.54 2.88 -12.93
N ALA A 42 -7.67 1.56 -13.11
CA ALA A 42 -8.96 0.88 -13.12
C ALA A 42 -9.69 1.07 -11.78
N PHE A 43 -9.00 0.82 -10.66
CA PHE A 43 -9.55 1.04 -9.32
C PHE A 43 -10.05 2.48 -9.12
N ARG A 44 -9.22 3.50 -9.42
CA ARG A 44 -9.62 4.91 -9.30
C ARG A 44 -10.84 5.25 -10.17
N ARG A 45 -10.92 4.67 -11.37
CA ARG A 45 -12.07 4.84 -12.25
C ARG A 45 -13.33 4.25 -11.63
N THR A 46 -13.25 3.05 -11.06
CA THR A 46 -14.36 2.39 -10.37
C THR A 46 -14.85 3.21 -9.18
N VAL A 47 -13.93 3.64 -8.31
CA VAL A 47 -14.23 4.52 -7.15
C VAL A 47 -14.95 5.80 -7.60
N ARG A 48 -14.46 6.46 -8.65
CA ARG A 48 -15.07 7.69 -9.18
C ARG A 48 -16.49 7.47 -9.74
N ILE A 49 -16.73 6.35 -10.42
CA ILE A 49 -18.05 6.02 -10.99
C ILE A 49 -19.08 5.79 -9.87
N GLN A 50 -18.67 5.20 -8.75
CA GLN A 50 -19.53 4.88 -7.62
C GLN A 50 -19.92 6.06 -6.74
N SER A 51 -19.56 7.29 -7.13
CA SER A 51 -19.80 8.50 -6.32
C SER A 51 -19.12 8.48 -4.94
N PHE A 52 -18.11 7.62 -4.75
CA PHE A 52 -17.17 7.82 -3.65
C PHE A 52 -16.45 9.14 -3.91
N GLY A 53 -16.45 10.01 -2.91
CA GLY A 53 -15.64 11.21 -2.94
C GLY A 53 -14.17 10.81 -2.89
N ILE A 54 -13.45 10.93 -4.01
CA ILE A 54 -11.99 10.88 -3.97
C ILE A 54 -11.53 12.23 -3.44
N HIS A 55 -10.91 12.20 -2.27
CA HIS A 55 -10.47 13.39 -1.58
C HIS A 55 -8.96 13.36 -1.37
N ASN A 56 -8.35 14.54 -1.34
CA ASN A 56 -6.99 14.70 -0.85
C ASN A 56 -6.97 14.48 0.66
N TYR A 57 -5.81 14.08 1.20
CA TYR A 57 -5.64 13.85 2.64
C TYR A 57 -6.02 15.05 3.52
N ASP A 58 -6.03 16.27 2.97
CA ASP A 58 -6.51 17.50 3.61
C ASP A 58 -7.92 17.38 4.21
N VAL A 59 -8.79 16.53 3.64
CA VAL A 59 -10.14 16.30 4.18
C VAL A 59 -10.08 15.74 5.61
N LEU A 60 -9.05 14.95 5.89
CA LEU A 60 -8.88 14.29 7.18
C LEU A 60 -8.44 15.30 8.26
N TRP A 61 -7.75 16.39 7.88
CA TRP A 61 -7.31 17.42 8.84
C TRP A 61 -8.47 18.18 9.47
N LYS A 62 -9.64 18.17 8.83
CA LYS A 62 -10.84 18.86 9.30
C LYS A 62 -11.58 18.10 10.39
N LYS A 63 -11.18 16.86 10.69
CA LYS A 63 -11.78 16.02 11.74
C LYS A 63 -11.12 16.33 13.09
N PRO A 64 -11.86 16.83 14.09
CA PRO A 64 -11.28 17.26 15.37
C PRO A 64 -10.73 16.09 16.21
N ASP A 65 -11.24 14.88 15.99
CA ASP A 65 -10.82 13.64 16.65
C ASP A 65 -9.78 12.84 15.85
N ALA A 66 -9.24 13.40 14.77
CA ALA A 66 -8.27 12.71 13.94
C ALA A 66 -7.00 12.32 14.73
N VAL A 67 -6.62 11.06 14.64
CA VAL A 67 -5.38 10.52 15.22
C VAL A 67 -4.31 10.48 14.12
N PRO A 68 -3.28 11.36 14.19
CA PRO A 68 -2.17 11.32 13.24
C PRO A 68 -1.21 10.18 13.57
N LEU A 69 -0.75 9.47 12.55
CA LEU A 69 0.28 8.43 12.63
C LEU A 69 1.31 8.64 11.52
N LEU A 70 2.58 8.32 11.80
CA LEU A 70 3.56 8.10 10.74
C LEU A 70 3.33 6.67 10.24
N ALA A 71 2.44 6.52 9.25
CA ALA A 71 2.01 5.21 8.81
C ALA A 71 3.13 4.49 8.03
N ASP A 72 3.23 3.19 8.26
CA ASP A 72 3.91 2.23 7.39
C ASP A 72 2.99 1.02 7.18
N PHE A 73 3.13 0.32 6.06
CA PHE A 73 2.23 -0.77 5.68
C PHE A 73 3.05 -2.01 5.35
N ASP A 74 2.92 -3.04 6.18
CA ASP A 74 3.56 -4.33 5.95
C ASP A 74 2.71 -5.16 4.97
N PHE A 75 3.19 -5.28 3.74
CA PHE A 75 2.52 -6.05 2.68
C PHE A 75 2.90 -7.53 2.65
N LYS A 76 3.54 -8.08 3.70
CA LYS A 76 3.83 -9.52 3.92
C LYS A 76 4.21 -10.33 2.67
N GLY A 77 5.49 -10.64 2.55
CA GLY A 77 6.02 -11.47 1.46
C GLY A 77 6.23 -10.71 0.15
N TYR A 78 6.05 -9.39 0.17
CA TYR A 78 6.50 -8.50 -0.90
C TYR A 78 7.81 -7.79 -0.50
N PRO A 79 8.66 -7.45 -1.48
CA PRO A 79 9.88 -6.69 -1.23
C PRO A 79 9.55 -5.24 -0.82
N GLU A 80 10.42 -4.60 -0.04
CA GLU A 80 10.19 -3.27 0.53
C GLU A 80 9.99 -2.18 -0.54
N GLU A 81 10.64 -2.35 -1.68
CA GLU A 81 10.56 -1.48 -2.86
C GLU A 81 9.13 -1.40 -3.43
N ILE A 82 8.24 -2.35 -3.08
CA ILE A 82 6.85 -2.28 -3.50
C ILE A 82 6.13 -1.07 -2.89
N LYS A 83 6.54 -0.64 -1.69
CA LYS A 83 5.96 0.48 -0.96
C LYS A 83 6.10 1.78 -1.74
N GLU A 84 7.14 1.91 -2.58
CA GLU A 84 7.37 3.10 -3.40
C GLU A 84 6.34 3.28 -4.52
N VAL A 85 5.63 2.22 -4.91
CA VAL A 85 4.79 2.21 -6.10
C VAL A 85 3.35 1.81 -5.85
N VAL A 86 3.05 1.24 -4.68
CA VAL A 86 1.70 0.94 -4.25
C VAL A 86 1.00 2.20 -3.75
N MET A 87 -0.21 2.42 -4.25
CA MET A 87 -1.13 3.41 -3.72
C MET A 87 -1.97 2.76 -2.62
N VAL A 88 -1.95 3.37 -1.43
CA VAL A 88 -2.80 2.98 -0.31
C VAL A 88 -4.04 3.85 -0.29
N TYR A 89 -5.20 3.28 -0.03
CA TYR A 89 -6.47 3.98 0.05
C TYR A 89 -7.07 3.83 1.44
N LEU A 90 -7.31 4.95 2.12
CA LEU A 90 -8.15 4.99 3.30
C LEU A 90 -9.59 5.22 2.87
N ILE A 91 -10.49 4.32 3.26
CA ILE A 91 -11.92 4.42 3.07
C ILE A 91 -12.53 4.75 4.43
N THR A 92 -13.19 5.91 4.54
CA THR A 92 -13.73 6.42 5.81
C THR A 92 -15.06 7.17 5.64
N GLY A 93 -15.71 7.51 6.76
CA GLY A 93 -16.96 8.29 6.79
C GLY A 93 -18.09 7.59 6.04
N ASP A 94 -18.54 6.45 6.55
CA ASP A 94 -19.62 5.61 6.01
C ASP A 94 -19.35 5.06 4.60
N ASN A 95 -18.12 4.63 4.33
CA ASN A 95 -17.70 4.11 3.02
C ASN A 95 -18.02 5.10 1.89
N ARG A 96 -17.79 6.41 2.08
CA ARG A 96 -18.03 7.42 1.02
C ARG A 96 -16.83 8.32 0.76
N THR A 97 -15.88 8.37 1.68
CA THR A 97 -14.65 9.14 1.54
C THR A 97 -13.51 8.19 1.23
N VAL A 98 -12.89 8.33 0.05
CA VAL A 98 -11.68 7.58 -0.32
C VAL A 98 -10.53 8.55 -0.43
N VAL A 99 -9.49 8.31 0.36
CA VAL A 99 -8.25 9.09 0.36
C VAL A 99 -7.12 8.22 -0.15
N GLY A 100 -6.59 8.56 -1.33
CA GLY A 100 -5.38 7.93 -1.87
C GLY A 100 -4.13 8.52 -1.23
N LEU A 101 -3.20 7.66 -0.85
CA LEU A 101 -1.96 7.99 -0.16
C LEU A 101 -0.80 7.26 -0.85
N SER A 102 0.05 8.05 -1.51
CA SER A 102 1.35 7.55 -1.96
C SER A 102 2.28 7.36 -0.76
N GLN A 103 3.39 6.65 -0.92
CA GLN A 103 4.37 6.47 0.16
C GLN A 103 4.80 7.80 0.82
N GLN A 104 4.93 8.86 0.02
CA GLN A 104 5.32 10.19 0.51
C GLN A 104 4.24 10.86 1.38
N ASP A 105 2.98 10.43 1.23
CA ASP A 105 1.83 10.95 1.96
C ASP A 105 1.56 10.18 3.26
N TRP A 106 2.20 9.02 3.46
CA TRP A 106 1.99 8.18 4.66
C TRP A 106 2.33 8.90 5.96
N ARG A 107 3.30 9.83 5.93
CA ARG A 107 3.62 10.72 7.06
C ARG A 107 2.49 11.69 7.44
N TYR A 108 1.53 11.92 6.54
CA TYR A 108 0.36 12.77 6.77
C TYR A 108 -0.88 11.96 7.15
N PHE A 109 -0.75 10.64 7.22
CA PHE A 109 -1.83 9.73 7.55
C PHE A 109 -2.49 10.13 8.87
N ARG A 110 -3.82 10.06 8.85
CA ARG A 110 -4.64 10.17 10.04
C ARG A 110 -5.96 9.47 9.79
N PHE A 111 -6.60 9.06 10.87
CA PHE A 111 -7.92 8.47 10.80
C PHE A 111 -8.78 9.02 11.94
N SER A 112 -10.09 8.91 11.78
CA SER A 112 -11.08 9.37 12.77
C SER A 112 -11.59 8.15 13.53
N PRO A 113 -11.26 7.97 14.82
CA PRO A 113 -11.75 6.82 15.60
C PRO A 113 -13.26 6.72 15.69
N SER A 114 -13.97 7.85 15.59
CA SER A 114 -15.44 7.91 15.57
C SER A 114 -16.07 7.48 14.24
N SER A 115 -15.27 7.31 13.19
CA SER A 115 -15.73 6.88 11.88
C SER A 115 -15.33 5.43 11.62
N ASP A 116 -16.05 4.79 10.71
CA ASP A 116 -15.55 3.59 10.07
C ASP A 116 -14.28 3.92 9.27
N ASN A 117 -13.25 3.09 9.38
CA ASN A 117 -11.99 3.18 8.67
C ASN A 117 -11.61 1.81 8.12
N LYS A 118 -11.19 1.78 6.86
CA LYS A 118 -10.64 0.61 6.18
C LYS A 118 -9.46 1.06 5.35
N ILE A 119 -8.43 0.25 5.26
CA ILE A 119 -7.31 0.49 4.36
C ILE A 119 -7.30 -0.58 3.29
N LEU A 120 -7.09 -0.16 2.05
CA LEU A 120 -7.00 -1.00 0.87
C LEU A 120 -5.77 -0.60 0.06
N ALA A 121 -4.96 -1.57 -0.34
CA ALA A 121 -3.89 -1.37 -1.29
C ALA A 121 -4.01 -2.38 -2.43
N VAL A 122 -3.90 -1.89 -3.67
CA VAL A 122 -3.81 -2.78 -4.84
C VAL A 122 -2.35 -3.15 -5.02
N LEU A 123 -2.06 -4.45 -5.03
CA LEU A 123 -0.72 -5.04 -5.15
C LEU A 123 -0.51 -5.63 -6.56
N PRO A 124 0.74 -5.97 -6.93
CA PRO A 124 1.01 -6.70 -8.16
C PRO A 124 0.20 -7.98 -8.29
N GLU A 125 0.06 -8.45 -9.53
CA GLU A 125 -0.69 -9.68 -9.86
C GLU A 125 -2.18 -9.60 -9.47
N GLY A 126 -2.69 -8.37 -9.29
CA GLY A 126 -4.08 -8.13 -8.96
C GLY A 126 -4.46 -8.57 -7.56
N ARG A 127 -3.49 -8.79 -6.65
CA ARG A 127 -3.78 -9.04 -5.24
C ARG A 127 -4.15 -7.74 -4.53
N VAL A 128 -4.83 -7.85 -3.40
CA VAL A 128 -5.22 -6.70 -2.58
C VAL A 128 -4.80 -6.90 -1.14
N ALA A 129 -4.25 -5.85 -0.54
CA ALA A 129 -3.92 -5.79 0.88
C ALA A 129 -5.02 -5.02 1.62
N LEU A 130 -5.52 -5.58 2.71
CA LEU A 130 -6.59 -5.02 3.52
C LEU A 130 -6.18 -4.82 4.98
N PHE A 131 -6.72 -3.77 5.57
CA PHE A 131 -6.81 -3.58 7.02
C PHE A 131 -8.26 -3.17 7.31
N THR A 132 -9.01 -4.05 7.95
CA THR A 132 -10.46 -3.98 8.05
C THR A 132 -10.93 -3.06 9.18
N GLN A 133 -12.23 -2.82 9.25
CA GLN A 133 -12.84 -2.14 10.39
C GLN A 133 -12.63 -2.90 11.71
N SER A 134 -12.67 -4.24 11.66
CA SER A 134 -12.34 -5.10 12.80
C SER A 134 -10.90 -4.86 13.26
N ASP A 135 -9.92 -4.87 12.33
CA ASP A 135 -8.52 -4.58 12.64
C ASP A 135 -8.36 -3.18 13.28
N PHE A 136 -9.03 -2.15 12.75
CA PHE A 136 -9.02 -0.81 13.34
C PHE A 136 -9.55 -0.76 14.77
N ARG A 137 -10.59 -1.54 15.08
CA ARG A 137 -11.18 -1.61 16.44
C ARG A 137 -10.25 -2.31 17.41
N GLU A 138 -9.67 -3.43 16.99
CA GLU A 138 -8.74 -4.22 17.81
C GLU A 138 -7.48 -3.43 18.14
N GLU A 139 -6.94 -2.71 17.16
CA GLU A 139 -5.69 -1.96 17.30
C GLU A 139 -5.87 -0.51 17.78
N LEU A 140 -7.11 -0.07 18.05
CA LEU A 140 -7.42 1.33 18.32
C LEU A 140 -6.57 1.92 19.44
N GLU A 141 -6.42 1.19 20.55
CA GLU A 141 -5.67 1.68 21.70
C GLU A 141 -4.16 1.74 21.44
N ASN A 142 -3.63 0.83 20.62
CA ASN A 142 -2.23 0.87 20.20
C ASN A 142 -1.98 2.06 19.28
N MET A 143 -2.87 2.30 18.30
CA MET A 143 -2.81 3.46 17.42
C MET A 143 -2.91 4.78 18.18
N LYS A 144 -3.80 4.89 19.18
CA LYS A 144 -3.87 6.09 20.04
C LYS A 144 -2.57 6.32 20.82
N LYS A 145 -1.94 5.27 21.34
CA LYS A 145 -0.63 5.37 22.03
C LYS A 145 0.50 5.75 21.07
N ALA A 146 0.40 5.33 19.80
CA ALA A 146 1.33 5.68 18.74
C ALA A 146 1.05 7.05 18.09
N LYS A 147 0.16 7.88 18.65
CA LYS A 147 -0.17 9.20 18.11
C LYS A 147 1.10 10.03 17.85
N GLY A 148 1.26 10.47 16.60
CA GLY A 148 2.41 11.25 16.13
C GLY A 148 3.72 10.46 15.99
N LYS A 149 3.67 9.13 16.14
CA LYS A 149 4.80 8.21 15.99
C LYS A 149 4.53 7.22 14.87
N GLU A 150 5.54 6.42 14.58
CA GLU A 150 5.44 5.32 13.63
C GLU A 150 4.43 4.26 14.09
N TYR A 151 3.62 3.80 13.15
CA TYR A 151 2.71 2.67 13.36
C TYR A 151 2.67 1.83 12.08
N VAL A 152 3.04 0.56 12.20
CA VAL A 152 3.09 -0.39 11.10
C VAL A 152 1.78 -1.15 11.02
N PHE A 153 0.99 -0.88 9.97
CA PHE A 153 -0.23 -1.61 9.68
C PHE A 153 0.10 -2.99 9.11
N GLN A 154 -0.33 -4.02 9.81
CA GLN A 154 -0.13 -5.41 9.43
C GLN A 154 -1.19 -5.83 8.41
N MET A 155 -0.91 -5.64 7.12
CA MET A 155 -1.90 -5.86 6.06
C MET A 155 -2.20 -7.35 5.85
N ARG A 156 -3.46 -7.67 5.60
CA ARG A 156 -3.90 -9.01 5.17
C ARG A 156 -3.99 -9.05 3.65
N ILE A 157 -3.30 -10.02 3.05
CA ILE A 157 -3.28 -10.20 1.60
C ILE A 157 -4.45 -11.11 1.19
N GLU A 158 -5.30 -10.61 0.31
CA GLU A 158 -6.37 -11.37 -0.32
C GLU A 158 -6.03 -11.64 -1.79
N ASN A 159 -6.26 -12.89 -2.21
CA ASN A 159 -6.08 -13.31 -3.60
C ASN A 159 -7.34 -12.99 -4.42
N ARG A 160 -7.66 -11.69 -4.55
CA ARG A 160 -8.81 -11.20 -5.31
C ARG A 160 -8.44 -9.97 -6.11
N GLU A 161 -8.76 -10.00 -7.40
CA GLU A 161 -8.59 -8.86 -8.31
C GLU A 161 -9.82 -7.95 -8.29
N VAL A 162 -9.59 -6.64 -8.29
CA VAL A 162 -10.66 -5.63 -8.45
C VAL A 162 -10.74 -5.24 -9.92
N LYS A 163 -11.60 -5.94 -10.68
CA LYS A 163 -11.79 -5.70 -12.13
C LYS A 163 -13.04 -4.90 -12.43
N SER A 164 -14.01 -4.95 -11.53
CA SER A 164 -15.34 -4.39 -11.71
C SER A 164 -15.77 -3.55 -10.51
N LYS A 165 -16.95 -2.94 -10.66
CA LYS A 165 -17.62 -2.20 -9.61
C LYS A 165 -18.03 -3.12 -8.46
N GLU A 166 -18.58 -4.27 -8.84
CA GLU A 166 -19.10 -5.29 -7.94
C GLU A 166 -17.95 -5.87 -7.10
N ASP A 167 -16.78 -6.13 -7.71
CA ASP A 167 -15.60 -6.61 -6.98
C ASP A 167 -15.15 -5.63 -5.88
N LEU A 168 -15.28 -4.32 -6.13
CA LEU A 168 -14.92 -3.29 -5.17
C LEU A 168 -15.95 -3.21 -4.03
N GLU A 169 -17.24 -3.29 -4.35
CA GLU A 169 -18.32 -3.33 -3.34
C GLU A 169 -18.17 -4.53 -2.41
N ASP A 170 -17.99 -5.73 -2.98
CA ASP A 170 -17.79 -6.96 -2.21
C ASP A 170 -16.57 -6.86 -1.29
N LEU A 171 -15.50 -6.23 -1.77
CA LEU A 171 -14.27 -6.10 -0.99
C LEU A 171 -14.42 -5.06 0.13
N ILE A 172 -15.13 -3.95 -0.11
CA ILE A 172 -15.44 -2.98 0.95
C ILE A 172 -16.37 -3.59 1.98
N GLU A 173 -17.35 -4.39 1.56
CA GLU A 173 -18.24 -5.14 2.44
C GLU A 173 -17.46 -6.16 3.29
N LEU A 174 -16.58 -6.93 2.66
CA LEU A 174 -15.66 -7.84 3.35
C LEU A 174 -14.75 -7.11 4.35
N ALA A 175 -14.31 -5.90 4.03
CA ALA A 175 -13.50 -5.09 4.94
C ALA A 175 -14.35 -4.41 6.05
N SER A 176 -15.68 -4.46 5.96
CA SER A 176 -16.61 -3.88 6.94
C SER A 176 -16.95 -4.83 8.09
N SER A 177 -16.79 -6.15 7.89
CA SER A 177 -16.95 -7.15 8.96
C SER A 177 -15.83 -7.05 10.00
#